data_AF-A0A0P1BHW6-F1
#
_entry.id   AF-A0A0P1BHW6-F1
#
_cell.length_a   1.000
_cell.length_b   1.000
_cell.length_c   1.000
_cell.angle_alpha   90.00
_cell.angle_beta   90.00
_cell.angle_gamma   90.00
#
_symmetry.space_group_name_H-M   'P 1'
#
loop_
_entity.id
_entity.type
_entity.pdbx_description
1 polymer ?
#
loop_
_entity_poly.entity_id
_entity_poly.type
_entity_poly.pdbx_seq_one_letter_code
_entity_poly.pdbx_strand_id
1 'polypeptide(L)'
;MKALFLIADPFASLLRSFLGSPGGQAKEEEQSAILRALGLQSSTLELIGASIARGTKVLLKAYLPPLTMSALRATRCLRAATPVSLVGLEGESLSAARTWNRFAQRQQTGPREGSDPFKPVKNAETEAWWPPLYSGRRQKKIALAALSLGKLHELPRGTKVDKLRASLSNVDLARDSAPPASLLASEITITQEELEAASTSETSATSTPGRGGKKESTETLRQHALAHAQALGPYKGRSLKKLFKGRQADKLGAQRKLDVQSKMANMDKSIEEWKEGLQEAKQKRRSKVPF
;
A
#
# COMPACT_ATOMS: atom_id res chain seq x y z
N MET A 1 1.94 -8.87 -47.59
CA MET A 1 2.91 -9.46 -46.64
C MET A 1 2.28 -9.52 -45.26
N LYS A 2 1.82 -10.71 -44.84
CA LYS A 2 1.16 -10.96 -43.54
C LYS A 2 2.16 -11.67 -42.63
N ALA A 3 2.60 -11.03 -41.56
CA ALA A 3 3.37 -11.67 -40.50
C ALA A 3 2.40 -12.19 -39.44
N LEU A 4 2.11 -13.49 -39.48
CA LEU A 4 1.41 -14.23 -38.43
C LEU A 4 2.44 -14.59 -37.35
N PHE A 5 2.32 -13.97 -36.18
CA PHE A 5 3.07 -14.35 -34.99
C PHE A 5 2.47 -15.61 -34.37
N LEU A 6 3.24 -16.70 -34.42
CA LEU A 6 3.09 -17.89 -33.59
C LEU A 6 3.46 -17.54 -32.15
N ILE A 7 2.46 -17.37 -31.29
CA ILE A 7 2.66 -17.42 -29.83
C ILE A 7 2.20 -18.81 -29.40
N ALA A 8 3.16 -19.72 -29.30
CA ALA A 8 2.97 -21.04 -28.71
C ALA A 8 2.91 -20.89 -27.18
N ASP A 9 1.84 -21.39 -26.58
CA ASP A 9 1.57 -21.37 -25.14
C ASP A 9 2.61 -22.22 -24.37
N PRO A 10 3.40 -21.63 -23.45
CA PRO A 10 4.28 -22.39 -22.56
C PRO A 10 3.53 -23.13 -21.44
N PHE A 11 2.21 -22.92 -21.31
CA PHE A 11 1.40 -23.51 -20.24
C PHE A 11 0.97 -24.96 -20.51
N ALA A 12 0.93 -25.38 -21.78
CA ALA A 12 0.49 -26.72 -22.15
C ALA A 12 1.51 -27.83 -21.82
N SER A 13 2.81 -27.50 -21.70
CA SER A 13 3.83 -28.50 -21.32
C SER A 13 3.86 -28.79 -19.82
N LEU A 14 3.42 -27.85 -18.98
CA LEU A 14 3.43 -27.97 -17.52
C LEU A 14 2.28 -28.83 -16.97
N LEU A 15 1.18 -28.93 -17.72
CA LEU A 15 0.06 -29.83 -17.36
C LEU A 15 0.31 -31.28 -17.77
N ARG A 16 1.22 -31.55 -18.72
CA ARG A 16 1.55 -32.92 -19.14
C ARG A 16 2.49 -33.64 -18.18
N SER A 17 3.28 -32.92 -17.38
CA SER A 17 4.17 -33.53 -16.38
C SER A 17 3.46 -33.91 -15.08
N PHE A 18 2.22 -33.45 -14.84
CA PHE A 18 1.48 -33.73 -13.61
C PHE A 18 0.58 -34.97 -13.68
N LEU A 19 0.26 -35.47 -14.87
CA LEU A 19 -0.69 -36.58 -15.07
C LEU A 19 -0.03 -37.92 -15.42
N GLY A 20 1.30 -37.99 -15.44
CA GLY A 20 2.05 -39.16 -15.91
C GLY A 20 3.06 -39.68 -14.89
N SER A 21 2.63 -40.02 -13.68
CA SER A 21 3.47 -40.82 -12.76
C SER A 21 2.70 -42.08 -12.33
N PRO A 22 2.96 -43.24 -12.98
CA PRO A 22 2.40 -44.51 -12.56
C PRO A 22 3.15 -45.00 -11.31
N GLY A 23 2.75 -44.49 -10.15
CA GLY A 23 3.34 -44.85 -8.86
C GLY A 23 2.50 -44.41 -7.67
N GLY A 24 1.18 -44.40 -7.83
CA GLY A 24 0.23 -43.71 -6.95
C GLY A 24 -0.59 -44.56 -5.99
N GLN A 25 -0.35 -45.86 -5.84
CA GLN A 25 -1.18 -46.68 -4.94
C GLN A 25 -0.93 -46.42 -3.44
N ALA A 26 0.21 -45.82 -3.07
CA ALA A 26 0.49 -45.50 -1.66
C ALA A 26 -0.11 -44.15 -1.18
N LYS A 27 -0.67 -43.32 -2.09
CA LYS A 27 -1.23 -42.00 -1.71
C LYS A 27 -2.76 -41.96 -1.62
N GLU A 28 -3.46 -42.97 -2.15
CA GLU A 28 -4.92 -43.05 -2.00
C GLU A 28 -5.34 -43.46 -0.58
N GLU A 29 -4.55 -44.28 0.12
CA GLU A 29 -4.87 -44.67 1.50
C GLU A 29 -4.78 -43.49 2.48
N GLU A 30 -3.76 -42.63 2.37
CA GLU A 30 -3.66 -41.43 3.21
C GLU A 30 -4.77 -40.42 2.94
N GLN A 31 -5.19 -40.25 1.68
CA GLN A 31 -6.29 -39.36 1.33
C GLN A 31 -7.64 -39.89 1.83
N SER A 32 -7.84 -41.21 1.78
CA SER A 32 -9.03 -41.86 2.32
C SER A 32 -9.13 -41.76 3.84
N ALA A 33 -7.99 -41.81 4.55
CA ALA A 33 -7.93 -41.68 6.00
C ALA A 33 -8.27 -40.25 6.48
N ILE A 34 -7.79 -39.23 5.77
CA ILE A 34 -8.11 -37.82 6.07
C ILE A 34 -9.61 -37.54 5.85
N LEU A 35 -10.21 -38.12 4.80
CA LEU A 35 -11.64 -37.94 4.53
C LEU A 35 -12.54 -38.67 5.53
N ARG A 36 -12.13 -39.85 6.04
CA ARG A 36 -12.86 -40.53 7.13
C ARG A 36 -12.77 -39.77 8.46
N ALA A 37 -11.64 -39.13 8.76
CA ALA A 37 -11.47 -38.32 9.97
C ALA A 37 -12.38 -37.06 10.00
N LEU A 38 -12.83 -36.59 8.83
CA LEU A 38 -13.72 -35.44 8.69
C LEU A 38 -15.22 -35.81 8.71
N GLY A 39 -15.58 -37.09 8.92
CA GLY A 39 -16.97 -37.52 9.05
C GLY A 39 -17.82 -37.36 7.79
N LEU A 40 -17.20 -37.15 6.62
CA LEU A 40 -17.89 -36.98 5.35
C LEU A 40 -18.22 -38.37 4.77
N GLN A 41 -19.50 -38.74 4.81
CA GLN A 41 -19.99 -39.97 4.19
C GLN A 41 -19.83 -39.91 2.66
N SER A 42 -19.37 -41.00 2.04
CA SER A 42 -19.05 -41.05 0.60
C SER A 42 -20.26 -40.78 -0.32
N SER A 43 -21.48 -40.84 0.22
CA SER A 43 -22.73 -40.65 -0.52
C SER A 43 -22.94 -39.22 -1.03
N THR A 44 -22.24 -38.20 -0.50
CA THR A 44 -22.39 -36.81 -0.98
C THR A 44 -21.52 -36.46 -2.20
N LEU A 45 -20.50 -37.26 -2.54
CA LEU A 45 -19.59 -36.96 -3.65
C LEU A 45 -20.14 -37.38 -5.03
N GLU A 46 -21.03 -38.38 -5.09
CA GLU A 46 -21.63 -38.80 -6.36
C GLU A 46 -22.64 -37.78 -6.94
N LEU A 47 -23.29 -36.98 -6.07
CA LEU A 47 -24.26 -35.98 -6.54
C LEU A 47 -23.60 -34.76 -7.22
N ILE A 48 -22.36 -34.43 -6.83
CA ILE A 48 -21.64 -33.26 -7.39
C ILE A 48 -21.01 -33.62 -8.75
N GLY A 49 -20.55 -34.87 -8.93
CA GLY A 49 -20.01 -35.35 -10.20
C GLY A 49 -21.04 -35.37 -11.34
N ALA A 50 -22.29 -35.74 -11.04
CA ALA A 50 -23.36 -35.83 -12.05
C ALA A 50 -23.85 -34.46 -12.57
N SER A 51 -23.63 -33.38 -11.81
CA SER A 51 -24.10 -32.03 -12.19
C SER A 51 -23.15 -31.32 -13.18
N ILE A 52 -21.89 -31.73 -13.29
CA ILE A 52 -20.92 -31.09 -14.21
C ILE A 52 -21.09 -31.61 -15.64
N ALA A 53 -21.55 -32.86 -15.81
CA ALA A 53 -21.70 -33.49 -17.13
C ALA A 53 -22.92 -33.00 -17.94
N ARG A 54 -23.91 -32.34 -17.33
CA ARG A 54 -25.15 -31.94 -18.01
C ARG A 54 -25.24 -30.46 -18.41
N GLY A 55 -24.18 -29.68 -18.27
CA GLY A 55 -24.13 -28.30 -18.82
C GLY A 55 -25.25 -27.37 -18.35
N THR A 56 -25.97 -27.73 -17.28
CA THR A 56 -27.05 -26.92 -16.72
C THR A 56 -26.44 -25.89 -15.78
N LYS A 57 -26.22 -24.67 -16.31
CA LYS A 57 -25.99 -23.49 -15.49
C LYS A 57 -27.25 -23.22 -14.66
N VAL A 58 -27.34 -23.83 -13.49
CA VAL A 58 -28.33 -23.45 -12.48
C VAL A 58 -27.91 -22.08 -11.95
N LEU A 59 -28.58 -21.04 -12.45
CA LEU A 59 -28.53 -19.67 -11.94
C LEU A 59 -29.17 -19.63 -10.55
N LEU A 60 -28.44 -20.09 -9.53
CA LEU A 60 -28.75 -19.79 -8.13
C LEU A 60 -28.35 -18.34 -7.85
N LYS A 61 -29.22 -17.42 -8.31
CA LYS A 61 -29.14 -16.00 -7.99
C LYS A 61 -29.76 -15.82 -6.60
N ALA A 62 -29.01 -16.18 -5.57
CA ALA A 62 -29.37 -15.88 -4.19
C ALA A 62 -29.43 -14.36 -4.04
N TYR A 63 -30.65 -13.83 -3.88
CA TYR A 63 -30.93 -12.48 -3.45
C TYR A 63 -30.46 -12.33 -1.99
N LEU A 64 -29.22 -11.89 -1.80
CA LEU A 64 -28.76 -11.33 -0.53
C LEU A 64 -28.69 -9.81 -0.70
N PRO A 65 -29.41 -9.02 0.13
CA PRO A 65 -29.32 -7.58 0.07
C PRO A 65 -27.90 -7.12 0.41
N PRO A 66 -27.36 -6.10 -0.29
CA PRO A 66 -26.09 -5.51 0.08
C PRO A 66 -26.26 -4.75 1.39
N LEU A 67 -25.85 -5.36 2.51
CA LEU A 67 -25.65 -4.64 3.76
C LEU A 67 -24.52 -3.63 3.54
N THR A 68 -24.91 -2.37 3.39
CA THR A 68 -24.03 -1.20 3.35
C THR A 68 -23.39 -0.99 4.72
N MET A 69 -22.33 -1.74 5.00
CA MET A 69 -21.42 -1.46 6.12
C MET A 69 -20.51 -0.27 5.77
N SER A 70 -21.11 0.91 5.67
CA SER A 70 -20.40 2.19 5.55
C SER A 70 -20.65 3.03 6.80
N ALA A 71 -20.14 2.57 7.94
CA ALA A 71 -20.09 3.39 9.13
C ALA A 71 -18.91 2.94 10.02
N LEU A 72 -18.14 3.94 10.48
CA LEU A 72 -17.23 3.87 11.63
C LEU A 72 -15.85 3.21 11.44
N ARG A 73 -14.99 3.79 10.60
CA ARG A 73 -13.53 3.77 10.84
C ARG A 73 -12.87 5.09 10.43
N ALA A 74 -13.21 6.16 11.14
CA ALA A 74 -12.54 7.46 11.02
C ALA A 74 -12.33 8.10 12.40
N THR A 75 -11.79 7.33 13.36
CA THR A 75 -11.38 7.87 14.67
C THR A 75 -10.08 7.21 15.14
N ARG A 76 -9.02 7.33 14.34
CA ARG A 76 -7.65 7.17 14.85
C ARG A 76 -6.77 8.09 14.02
N CYS A 77 -5.94 8.87 14.72
CA CYS A 77 -4.85 9.73 14.24
C CYS A 77 -5.06 11.26 14.39
N LEU A 78 -5.70 11.73 15.45
CA LEU A 78 -5.32 13.01 16.06
C LEU A 78 -4.73 12.71 17.44
N ARG A 79 -3.55 12.10 17.46
CA ARG A 79 -2.72 12.13 18.66
C ARG A 79 -1.98 13.46 18.58
N ALA A 80 -2.59 14.49 19.16
CA ALA A 80 -1.88 15.71 19.50
C ALA A 80 -0.57 15.31 20.18
N ALA A 81 0.52 15.97 19.80
CA ALA A 81 1.84 15.75 20.35
C ALA A 81 1.83 16.07 21.85
N THR A 82 1.41 15.10 22.66
CA THR A 82 1.67 15.13 24.09
C THR A 82 3.19 15.15 24.24
N PRO A 83 3.77 16.10 25.00
CA PRO A 83 5.18 16.05 25.32
C PRO A 83 5.47 14.66 25.89
N VAL A 84 6.46 13.99 25.31
CA VAL A 84 6.89 12.65 25.72
C VAL A 84 7.16 12.72 27.22
N SER A 85 6.22 12.22 28.00
CA SER A 85 6.32 12.15 29.45
C SER A 85 7.55 11.30 29.77
N LEU A 86 8.56 11.93 30.36
CA LEU A 86 9.85 11.39 30.79
C LEU A 86 9.77 10.17 31.75
N VAL A 87 8.57 9.73 32.12
CA VAL A 87 8.30 8.75 33.19
C VAL A 87 8.40 7.28 32.72
N GLY A 88 8.84 7.02 31.47
CA GLY A 88 9.01 5.66 30.92
C GLY A 88 10.43 5.26 30.52
N LEU A 89 11.43 6.11 30.74
CA LEU A 89 12.76 5.94 30.13
C LEU A 89 13.67 4.91 30.82
N GLU A 90 13.37 4.51 32.06
CA GLU A 90 14.23 3.58 32.80
C GLU A 90 14.20 2.15 32.23
N GLY A 91 13.03 1.68 31.77
CA GLY A 91 12.93 0.36 31.14
C GLY A 91 13.61 0.28 29.77
N GLU A 92 13.58 1.38 29.02
CA GLU A 92 14.20 1.45 27.69
C GLU A 92 15.72 1.59 27.76
N SER A 93 16.25 2.30 28.77
CA SER A 93 17.69 2.48 28.97
C SER A 93 18.41 1.16 29.27
N LEU A 94 17.83 0.29 30.10
CA LEU A 94 18.39 -1.03 30.40
C LEU A 94 18.40 -1.95 29.16
N SER A 95 17.34 -1.89 28.34
CA SER A 95 17.27 -2.66 27.09
C SER A 95 18.28 -2.17 26.05
N ALA A 96 18.47 -0.84 25.97
CA ALA A 96 19.51 -0.22 25.16
C ALA A 96 20.91 -0.64 25.63
N ALA A 97 21.20 -0.58 26.93
CA ALA A 97 22.46 -1.03 27.51
C ALA A 97 22.77 -2.50 27.20
N ARG A 98 21.79 -3.41 27.34
CA ARG A 98 21.96 -4.83 26.96
C ARG A 98 22.27 -4.99 25.47
N THR A 99 21.59 -4.24 24.62
CA THR A 99 21.81 -4.28 23.16
C THR A 99 23.21 -3.79 22.80
N TRP A 100 23.64 -2.68 23.42
CA TRP A 100 24.97 -2.11 23.26
C TRP A 100 26.07 -3.06 23.75
N ASN A 101 25.95 -3.58 24.97
CA ASN A 101 26.96 -4.48 25.56
C ASN A 101 27.14 -5.74 24.71
N ARG A 102 26.05 -6.32 24.18
CA ARG A 102 26.13 -7.47 23.26
C ARG A 102 26.85 -7.12 21.97
N PHE A 103 26.64 -5.90 21.45
CA PHE A 103 27.36 -5.42 20.27
C PHE A 103 28.85 -5.23 20.56
N ALA A 104 29.19 -4.55 21.67
CA ALA A 104 30.57 -4.28 22.07
C ALA A 104 31.37 -5.57 22.36
N GLN A 105 30.78 -6.52 23.09
CA GLN A 105 31.37 -7.84 23.31
C GLN A 105 31.61 -8.57 21.98
N ARG A 106 30.66 -8.50 21.04
CA ARG A 106 30.83 -9.11 19.73
C ARG A 106 31.90 -8.46 18.86
N GLN A 107 32.18 -7.17 19.04
CA GLN A 107 33.30 -6.49 18.36
C GLN A 107 34.66 -6.97 18.88
N GLN A 108 34.73 -7.37 20.17
CA GLN A 108 35.96 -7.95 20.74
C GLN A 108 36.15 -9.40 20.27
N THR A 109 35.06 -10.14 20.10
CA THR A 109 35.09 -11.55 19.67
C THR A 109 34.94 -11.74 18.15
N GLY A 110 34.90 -10.67 17.35
CA GLY A 110 34.75 -10.73 15.89
C GLY A 110 34.61 -9.33 15.29
N PRO A 111 34.90 -9.09 13.98
CA PRO A 111 34.87 -9.98 12.82
C PRO A 111 36.29 -10.29 12.28
N ARG A 112 36.43 -10.86 11.06
CA ARG A 112 37.74 -10.96 10.37
C ARG A 112 38.45 -9.60 10.50
N GLU A 113 39.69 -9.62 11.01
CA GLU A 113 40.44 -8.43 11.44
C GLU A 113 40.26 -7.26 10.46
N GLY A 114 39.72 -6.14 10.97
CA GLY A 114 39.58 -4.89 10.21
C GLY A 114 38.34 -4.74 9.32
N SER A 115 37.41 -5.71 9.28
CA SER A 115 36.17 -5.56 8.49
C SER A 115 35.05 -4.83 9.24
N ASP A 116 34.37 -3.91 8.55
CA ASP A 116 33.24 -3.15 9.10
C ASP A 116 32.00 -4.07 9.27
N PRO A 117 31.46 -4.23 10.50
CA PRO A 117 30.35 -5.16 10.78
C PRO A 117 29.02 -4.72 10.16
N PHE A 118 28.90 -3.49 9.68
CA PHE A 118 27.67 -2.94 9.10
C PHE A 118 27.64 -2.98 7.57
N LYS A 119 28.76 -3.31 6.92
CA LYS A 119 28.87 -3.38 5.46
C LYS A 119 28.96 -4.83 5.00
N PRO A 120 28.44 -5.13 3.80
CA PRO A 120 28.71 -6.42 3.17
C PRO A 120 30.20 -6.49 2.82
N VAL A 121 30.79 -7.68 2.97
CA VAL A 121 32.21 -7.92 2.69
C VAL A 121 32.29 -8.89 1.50
N LYS A 122 33.08 -8.54 0.47
CA LYS A 122 33.34 -9.44 -0.64
C LYS A 122 34.36 -10.48 -0.20
N ASN A 123 34.04 -11.77 -0.32
CA ASN A 123 35.02 -12.83 -0.05
C ASN A 123 36.04 -12.88 -1.20
N ALA A 124 37.34 -12.87 -0.87
CA ALA A 124 38.41 -12.88 -1.85
C ALA A 124 38.47 -14.20 -2.65
N GLU A 125 38.12 -15.33 -2.04
CA GLU A 125 38.23 -16.65 -2.66
C GLU A 125 37.06 -16.97 -3.58
N THR A 126 35.84 -16.62 -3.16
CA THR A 126 34.59 -17.00 -3.86
C THR A 126 33.99 -15.87 -4.68
N GLU A 127 34.54 -14.67 -4.56
CA GLU A 127 34.01 -13.42 -5.10
C GLU A 127 32.55 -13.07 -4.71
N ALA A 128 31.92 -13.88 -3.87
CA ALA A 128 30.57 -13.65 -3.40
C ALA A 128 30.55 -12.54 -2.34
N TRP A 129 29.47 -11.75 -2.33
CA TRP A 129 29.22 -10.77 -1.29
C TRP A 129 28.58 -11.44 -0.09
N TRP A 130 29.27 -11.41 1.05
CA TRP A 130 28.67 -11.80 2.32
C TRP A 130 27.80 -10.68 2.86
N PRO A 131 26.61 -11.01 3.39
CA PRO A 131 25.75 -10.01 4.01
C PRO A 131 26.46 -9.39 5.23
N PRO A 132 26.08 -8.16 5.63
CA PRO A 132 26.64 -7.55 6.82
C PRO A 132 26.33 -8.39 8.06
N LEU A 133 27.27 -8.42 9.00
CA LEU A 133 27.14 -9.17 10.26
C LEU A 133 25.86 -8.79 11.03
N TYR A 134 25.49 -7.51 10.97
CA TYR A 134 24.22 -7.02 11.50
C TYR A 134 23.28 -6.60 10.38
N SER A 135 22.08 -7.18 10.36
CA SER A 135 21.01 -6.75 9.44
C SER A 135 20.62 -5.29 9.67
N GLY A 136 20.08 -4.61 8.65
CA GLY A 136 19.71 -3.20 8.74
C GLY A 136 18.73 -2.85 9.88
N ARG A 137 17.88 -3.80 10.29
CA ARG A 137 17.01 -3.64 11.48
C ARG A 137 17.83 -3.64 12.78
N ARG A 138 18.81 -4.55 12.90
CA ARG A 138 19.70 -4.63 14.07
C ARG A 138 20.63 -3.41 14.13
N GLN A 139 21.18 -2.98 13.00
CA GLN A 139 21.97 -1.74 12.91
C GLN A 139 21.18 -0.53 13.46
N LYS A 140 19.91 -0.38 13.07
CA LYS A 140 19.05 0.68 13.62
C LYS A 140 18.89 0.57 15.14
N LYS A 141 18.64 -0.64 15.67
CA LYS A 141 18.50 -0.85 17.13
C LYS A 141 19.78 -0.50 17.89
N ILE A 142 20.92 -0.94 17.38
CA ILE A 142 22.23 -0.64 17.98
C ILE A 142 22.51 0.86 17.93
N ALA A 143 22.23 1.53 16.81
CA ALA A 143 22.43 2.96 16.68
C ALA A 143 21.52 3.78 17.60
N LEU A 144 20.25 3.39 17.77
CA LEU A 144 19.35 4.02 18.74
C LEU A 144 19.81 3.78 20.18
N ALA A 145 20.25 2.56 20.50
CA ALA A 145 20.81 2.26 21.82
C ALA A 145 22.11 3.03 22.11
N ALA A 146 22.97 3.20 21.11
CA ALA A 146 24.18 4.00 21.23
C ALA A 146 23.85 5.50 21.40
N LEU A 147 22.82 5.99 20.69
CA LEU A 147 22.33 7.35 20.84
C LEU A 147 21.83 7.62 22.26
N SER A 148 21.01 6.72 22.83
CA SER A 148 20.52 6.87 24.21
C SER A 148 21.63 6.83 25.25
N LEU A 149 22.75 6.17 24.96
CA LEU A 149 23.93 6.09 25.83
C LEU A 149 24.98 7.16 25.55
N GLY A 150 24.77 8.05 24.56
CA GLY A 150 25.76 9.05 24.14
C GLY A 150 26.97 8.49 23.37
N LYS A 151 26.96 7.20 23.00
CA LYS A 151 28.06 6.47 22.35
C LYS A 151 27.92 6.36 20.83
N LEU A 152 27.10 7.21 20.20
CA LEU A 152 26.86 7.16 18.76
C LEU A 152 28.14 7.41 17.93
N HIS A 153 29.12 8.12 18.49
CA HIS A 153 30.40 8.40 17.85
C HIS A 153 31.33 7.17 17.81
N GLU A 154 31.21 6.25 18.77
CA GLU A 154 31.99 5.00 18.83
C GLU A 154 31.58 3.99 17.74
N LEU A 155 30.40 4.15 17.14
CA LEU A 155 29.90 3.23 16.12
C LEU A 155 30.58 3.42 14.75
N PRO A 156 30.89 2.31 14.04
CA PRO A 156 31.38 2.39 12.67
C PRO A 156 30.34 3.04 11.74
N ARG A 157 30.82 3.65 10.66
CA ARG A 157 29.95 4.33 9.67
C ARG A 157 29.06 3.31 8.97
N GLY A 158 27.78 3.63 8.81
CA GLY A 158 26.84 2.70 8.19
C GLY A 158 25.50 3.36 7.88
N THR A 159 24.76 2.78 6.93
CA THR A 159 23.57 3.43 6.36
C THR A 159 22.52 3.89 7.37
N LYS A 160 22.38 3.21 8.52
CA LYS A 160 21.46 3.59 9.59
C LYS A 160 22.06 4.57 10.59
N VAL A 161 23.35 4.41 10.88
CA VAL A 161 24.10 5.30 11.79
C VAL A 161 24.22 6.68 11.14
N ASP A 162 24.60 6.73 9.86
CA ASP A 162 24.79 7.97 9.11
C ASP A 162 23.47 8.72 8.93
N LYS A 163 22.36 8.01 8.70
CA LYS A 163 21.01 8.60 8.68
C LYS A 163 20.62 9.21 10.02
N LEU A 164 20.97 8.55 11.13
CA LEU A 164 20.71 9.10 12.47
C LEU A 164 21.58 10.32 12.74
N ARG A 165 22.88 10.29 12.40
CA ARG A 165 23.78 11.45 12.51
C ARG A 165 23.28 12.64 11.70
N ALA A 166 22.89 12.42 10.44
CA ALA A 166 22.31 13.47 9.60
C ALA A 166 20.97 14.01 10.14
N SER A 167 20.17 13.15 10.79
CA SER A 167 18.93 13.61 11.42
C SER A 167 19.21 14.49 12.63
N LEU A 168 20.21 14.15 13.45
CA LEU A 168 20.64 14.96 14.59
C LEU A 168 21.21 16.29 14.15
N SER A 169 22.10 16.31 13.14
CA SER A 169 22.64 17.57 12.61
C SER A 169 21.55 18.51 12.08
N ASN A 170 20.50 17.97 11.46
CA ASN A 170 19.38 18.79 11.01
C ASN A 170 18.55 19.36 12.18
N VAL A 171 18.44 18.64 13.29
CA VAL A 171 17.78 19.12 14.51
C VAL A 171 18.63 20.20 15.18
N ASP A 172 19.95 20.04 15.22
CA ASP A 172 20.86 21.04 15.77
C ASP A 172 20.80 22.35 14.96
N LEU A 173 20.82 22.26 13.63
CA LEU A 173 20.63 23.43 12.74
C LEU A 173 19.24 24.08 12.92
N ALA A 174 18.20 23.29 13.14
CA ALA A 174 16.87 23.82 13.43
C ALA A 174 16.82 24.53 14.79
N ARG A 175 17.57 24.05 15.78
CA ARG A 175 17.69 24.66 17.11
C ARG A 175 18.42 25.99 17.06
N ASP A 176 19.52 26.08 16.33
CA ASP A 176 20.31 27.31 16.19
C ASP A 176 19.61 28.37 15.34
N SER A 177 18.72 27.94 14.43
CA SER A 177 17.96 28.85 13.57
C SER A 177 16.62 29.30 14.19
N ALA A 178 16.11 28.63 15.21
CA ALA A 178 14.94 29.08 15.94
C ALA A 178 15.31 30.24 16.88
N PRO A 179 14.54 31.35 16.91
CA PRO A 179 14.73 32.38 17.93
C PRO A 179 14.65 31.73 19.32
N PRO A 180 15.50 32.12 20.27
CA PRO A 180 15.55 31.49 21.57
C PRO A 180 14.15 31.51 22.18
N ALA A 181 13.67 30.33 22.60
CA ALA A 181 12.32 30.17 23.16
C ALA A 181 12.05 31.11 24.36
N SER A 182 13.11 31.70 24.94
CA SER A 182 12.99 32.75 25.96
C SER A 182 12.31 34.03 25.46
N LEU A 183 12.36 34.35 24.16
CA LEU A 183 11.68 35.52 23.60
C LEU A 183 10.18 35.31 23.36
N LEU A 184 9.72 34.06 23.20
CA LEU A 184 8.30 33.74 23.02
C LEU A 184 7.56 33.56 24.35
N ALA A 185 8.27 33.28 25.44
CA ALA A 185 7.66 33.13 26.77
C ALA A 185 7.26 34.47 27.41
N SER A 186 7.86 35.59 26.98
CA SER A 186 7.60 36.92 27.54
C SER A 186 6.47 37.70 26.85
N GLU A 187 5.81 37.15 25.83
CA GLU A 187 4.80 37.85 25.03
C GLU A 187 3.37 37.30 25.20
N ILE A 188 3.16 36.37 26.15
CA ILE A 188 1.84 35.82 26.51
C ILE A 188 1.50 36.19 27.96
N THR A 189 1.52 37.49 28.26
CA THR A 189 0.65 38.06 29.30
C THR A 189 -0.62 38.53 28.59
N ILE A 190 -1.39 37.57 28.07
CA ILE A 190 -2.75 37.83 27.60
C ILE A 190 -3.59 37.99 28.87
N THR A 191 -4.09 39.20 29.06
CA THR A 191 -5.01 39.56 30.15
C THR A 191 -6.26 38.69 30.05
N GLN A 192 -6.64 38.09 31.17
CA GLN A 192 -7.74 37.13 31.27
C GLN A 192 -9.11 37.73 30.89
N GLU A 193 -9.22 39.04 30.76
CA GLU A 193 -10.42 39.77 30.33
C GLU A 193 -10.71 39.69 28.82
N GLU A 194 -9.72 39.38 27.97
CA GLU A 194 -9.94 39.30 26.52
C GLU A 194 -10.46 37.93 26.05
N LEU A 195 -10.46 36.93 26.95
CA LEU A 195 -10.92 35.56 26.69
C LEU A 195 -12.44 35.39 26.78
N GLU A 196 -13.18 36.29 27.46
CA GLU A 196 -14.64 36.20 27.57
C GLU A 196 -15.39 36.90 26.42
N ALA A 197 -14.74 37.82 25.69
CA ALA A 197 -15.35 38.49 24.54
C ALA A 197 -15.28 37.70 23.22
N ALA A 198 -14.45 36.64 23.15
CA ALA A 198 -14.20 35.89 21.92
C ALA A 198 -15.02 34.59 21.76
N SER A 199 -15.97 34.30 22.67
CA SER A 199 -16.73 33.05 22.66
C SER A 199 -17.87 32.97 21.63
N THR A 200 -17.96 33.90 20.68
CA THR A 200 -18.95 33.87 19.58
C THR A 200 -18.34 34.28 18.24
N SER A 201 -17.43 33.49 17.69
CA SER A 201 -17.22 33.45 16.23
C SER A 201 -16.54 32.16 15.81
N GLU A 202 -17.29 31.36 15.06
CA GLU A 202 -16.80 30.16 14.38
C GLU A 202 -15.81 30.51 13.26
N THR A 203 -14.95 29.53 12.95
CA THR A 203 -14.10 29.42 11.76
C THR A 203 -12.93 30.40 11.63
N SER A 204 -11.72 29.94 12.02
CA SER A 204 -10.58 29.86 11.09
C SER A 204 -9.39 29.14 11.74
N ALA A 205 -8.82 28.21 10.99
CA ALA A 205 -7.68 27.39 11.37
C ALA A 205 -6.42 28.24 11.61
N THR A 206 -5.85 28.12 12.81
CA THR A 206 -4.61 28.78 13.23
C THR A 206 -3.41 28.14 12.55
N SER A 207 -2.89 28.80 11.52
CA SER A 207 -1.56 28.55 10.97
C SER A 207 -0.50 29.19 11.87
N THR A 208 0.51 28.40 12.22
CA THR A 208 1.68 28.75 13.03
C THR A 208 2.42 29.99 12.48
N PRO A 209 2.75 31.02 13.29
CA PRO A 209 3.51 32.18 12.84
C PRO A 209 5.01 31.84 12.87
N GLY A 210 5.53 31.37 11.74
CA GLY A 210 6.94 31.07 11.55
C GLY A 210 7.60 32.03 10.56
N ARG A 211 8.36 33.00 11.09
CA ARG A 211 9.62 33.49 10.53
C ARG A 211 9.56 34.35 9.25
N GLY A 212 9.49 35.67 9.46
CA GLY A 212 10.29 36.74 8.81
C GLY A 212 10.74 36.68 7.34
N GLY A 213 10.13 35.88 6.47
CA GLY A 213 10.29 35.98 5.03
C GLY A 213 9.51 37.18 4.51
N LYS A 214 10.05 37.89 3.52
CA LYS A 214 9.31 38.88 2.73
C LYS A 214 7.91 38.33 2.46
N LYS A 215 6.86 39.09 2.75
CA LYS A 215 5.46 38.72 2.52
C LYS A 215 5.21 38.57 1.02
N GLU A 216 5.68 37.47 0.46
CA GLU A 216 5.22 36.99 -0.82
C GLU A 216 3.72 36.76 -0.68
N SER A 217 2.95 37.30 -1.62
CA SER A 217 1.51 37.15 -1.63
C SER A 217 1.13 35.67 -1.52
N THR A 218 0.02 35.37 -0.85
CA THR A 218 -0.53 34.01 -0.78
C THR A 218 -0.71 33.38 -2.17
N GLU A 219 -0.97 34.23 -3.17
CA GLU A 219 -1.05 33.90 -4.59
C GLU A 219 0.28 33.34 -5.13
N THR A 220 1.41 34.00 -4.88
CA THR A 220 2.74 33.57 -5.36
C THR A 220 3.20 32.29 -4.70
N LEU A 221 2.91 32.10 -3.40
CA LEU A 221 3.17 30.84 -2.71
C LEU A 221 2.35 29.69 -3.30
N ARG A 222 1.08 29.93 -3.64
CA ARG A 222 0.22 28.93 -4.30
C ARG A 222 0.73 28.58 -5.69
N GLN A 223 1.12 29.58 -6.48
CA GLN A 223 1.70 29.36 -7.81
C GLN A 223 3.02 28.58 -7.74
N HIS A 224 3.90 28.91 -6.79
CA HIS A 224 5.15 28.19 -6.58
C HIS A 224 4.92 26.75 -6.14
N ALA A 225 3.97 26.50 -5.23
CA ALA A 225 3.59 25.15 -4.82
C ALA A 225 3.02 24.32 -5.97
N LEU A 226 2.19 24.92 -6.82
CA LEU A 226 1.66 24.27 -8.02
C LEU A 226 2.77 23.98 -9.04
N ALA A 227 3.66 24.94 -9.30
CA ALA A 227 4.81 24.76 -10.19
C ALA A 227 5.76 23.66 -9.68
N HIS A 228 6.02 23.62 -8.37
CA HIS A 228 6.82 22.57 -7.75
C HIS A 228 6.15 21.19 -7.86
N ALA A 229 4.84 21.09 -7.61
CA ALA A 229 4.08 19.84 -7.77
C ALA A 229 4.00 19.38 -9.25
N GLN A 230 4.04 20.33 -10.19
CA GLN A 230 4.09 20.07 -11.63
C GLN A 230 5.51 19.77 -12.15
N ALA A 231 6.56 20.14 -11.43
CA ALA A 231 7.94 19.78 -11.77
C ALA A 231 8.34 18.44 -11.14
N LEU A 232 7.94 18.23 -9.88
CA LEU A 232 8.25 17.08 -9.07
C LEU A 232 6.93 16.42 -8.69
N GLY A 233 6.50 15.44 -9.49
CA GLY A 233 5.38 14.59 -9.11
C GLY A 233 5.58 13.96 -7.72
N PRO A 234 4.55 13.34 -7.13
CA PRO A 234 4.58 12.80 -5.76
C PRO A 234 5.70 11.77 -5.51
N TYR A 235 6.36 11.28 -6.56
CA TYR A 235 7.54 10.43 -6.50
C TYR A 235 8.69 11.04 -7.30
N LYS A 236 9.86 11.19 -6.67
CA LYS A 236 11.09 11.69 -7.30
C LYS A 236 11.43 10.84 -8.53
N GLY A 237 11.57 11.49 -9.69
CA GLY A 237 12.03 10.85 -10.93
C GLY A 237 10.98 10.18 -11.81
N ARG A 238 9.67 10.36 -11.59
CA ARG A 238 8.62 9.90 -12.51
C ARG A 238 7.95 11.06 -13.24
N SER A 239 7.83 10.95 -14.56
CA SER A 239 7.16 11.97 -15.38
C SER A 239 5.66 12.01 -15.11
N LEU A 240 5.11 13.22 -14.91
CA LEU A 240 3.70 13.42 -14.53
C LEU A 240 2.70 12.77 -15.50
N LYS A 241 3.04 12.72 -16.79
CA LYS A 241 2.21 12.11 -17.84
C LYS A 241 2.00 10.60 -17.68
N LYS A 242 2.82 9.89 -16.90
CA LYS A 242 2.75 8.43 -16.69
C LYS A 242 2.69 8.02 -15.22
N LEU A 243 2.31 8.93 -14.32
CA LEU A 243 2.36 8.67 -12.88
C LEU A 243 1.44 7.56 -12.41
N PHE A 244 0.27 7.45 -13.03
CA PHE A 244 -0.72 6.47 -12.62
C PHE A 244 -1.20 5.70 -13.83
N LYS A 245 -1.08 4.37 -13.75
CA LYS A 245 -1.69 3.47 -14.73
C LYS A 245 -3.19 3.76 -14.86
N GLY A 246 -3.84 4.38 -13.88
CA GLY A 246 -5.29 4.61 -13.84
C GLY A 246 -6.05 3.31 -13.54
N ARG A 247 -7.22 3.39 -12.90
CA ARG A 247 -8.09 2.21 -12.78
C ARG A 247 -8.63 1.85 -14.16
N GLN A 248 -8.84 0.56 -14.42
CA GLN A 248 -9.37 0.11 -15.71
C GLN A 248 -10.74 0.73 -16.03
N ALA A 249 -11.56 0.95 -15.00
CA ALA A 249 -12.85 1.61 -15.13
C ALA A 249 -12.72 3.04 -15.69
N ASP A 250 -11.74 3.80 -15.23
CA ASP A 250 -11.55 5.21 -15.64
C ASP A 250 -11.08 5.28 -17.10
N LYS A 251 -10.18 4.37 -17.50
CA LYS A 251 -9.71 4.26 -18.89
C LYS A 251 -10.84 3.98 -19.88
N LEU A 252 -11.71 3.04 -19.51
CA LEU A 252 -12.86 2.65 -20.34
C LEU A 252 -14.03 3.61 -20.18
N GLY A 253 -13.92 4.65 -19.34
CA GLY A 253 -15.00 5.61 -19.13
C GLY A 253 -15.36 6.38 -20.39
N ALA A 254 -14.36 6.82 -21.16
CA ALA A 254 -14.59 7.53 -22.43
C ALA A 254 -15.25 6.62 -23.47
N GLN A 255 -14.76 5.38 -23.62
CA GLN A 255 -15.33 4.42 -24.55
C GLN A 255 -16.77 4.06 -24.18
N ARG A 256 -17.06 3.81 -22.89
CA ARG A 256 -18.42 3.54 -22.43
C ARG A 256 -19.39 4.68 -22.71
N LYS A 257 -18.95 5.95 -22.61
CA LYS A 257 -19.77 7.10 -22.98
C LYS A 257 -20.11 7.10 -24.48
N LEU A 258 -19.13 6.82 -25.33
CA LEU A 258 -19.34 6.69 -26.78
C LEU A 258 -20.27 5.52 -27.12
N ASP A 259 -20.10 4.38 -26.46
CA ASP A 259 -20.97 3.21 -26.65
C ASP A 259 -22.42 3.51 -26.26
N VAL A 260 -22.63 4.23 -25.14
CA VAL A 260 -23.96 4.67 -24.71
C VAL A 260 -24.56 5.64 -25.72
N GLN A 261 -23.80 6.63 -26.19
CA GLN A 261 -24.26 7.58 -27.20
C GLN A 261 -24.64 6.87 -28.51
N SER A 262 -23.82 5.93 -28.97
CA SER A 262 -24.09 5.13 -30.17
C SER A 262 -25.36 4.28 -30.01
N LYS A 263 -25.59 3.69 -28.84
CA LYS A 263 -26.83 2.95 -28.55
C LYS A 263 -28.06 3.84 -28.53
N MET A 264 -27.96 5.02 -27.92
CA MET A 264 -29.06 5.99 -27.91
C MET A 264 -29.37 6.50 -29.31
N ALA A 265 -28.36 6.76 -30.15
CA ALA A 265 -28.55 7.20 -31.53
C ALA A 265 -29.20 6.14 -32.43
N ASN A 266 -28.99 4.85 -32.15
CA ASN A 266 -29.57 3.74 -32.91
C ASN A 266 -30.87 3.20 -32.29
N MET A 267 -31.36 3.79 -31.20
CA MET A 267 -32.51 3.27 -30.46
C MET A 267 -33.79 3.27 -31.29
N ASP A 268 -34.03 4.32 -32.08
CA ASP A 268 -35.23 4.44 -32.92
C ASP A 268 -35.29 3.34 -33.99
N LYS A 269 -34.15 3.07 -34.64
CA LYS A 269 -34.03 1.97 -35.62
C LYS A 269 -34.32 0.61 -35.00
N SER A 270 -33.76 0.34 -33.83
CA SER A 270 -34.05 -0.91 -33.11
C SER A 270 -35.52 -1.03 -32.70
N ILE A 271 -36.20 0.09 -32.43
CA ILE A 271 -37.64 0.10 -32.16
C ILE A 271 -38.45 -0.22 -33.43
N GLU A 272 -38.06 0.33 -34.58
CA GLU A 272 -38.70 0.04 -35.87
C GLU A 272 -38.54 -1.43 -36.27
N GLU A 273 -37.31 -1.95 -36.23
CA GLU A 273 -37.01 -3.37 -36.51
C GLU A 273 -37.84 -4.30 -35.60
N TRP A 274 -37.97 -3.96 -34.31
CA TRP A 274 -38.77 -4.73 -33.37
C TRP A 274 -40.27 -4.69 -33.71
N LYS A 275 -40.80 -3.53 -34.11
CA LYS A 275 -42.20 -3.38 -34.54
C LYS A 275 -42.49 -4.15 -35.82
N GLU A 276 -41.58 -4.11 -36.79
CA GLU A 276 -41.70 -4.89 -38.04
C GLU A 276 -41.73 -6.39 -37.73
N GLY A 277 -40.80 -6.88 -36.90
CA GLY A 277 -40.78 -8.28 -36.47
C GLY A 277 -42.08 -8.73 -35.78
N LEU A 278 -42.70 -7.85 -34.97
CA LEU A 278 -44.01 -8.11 -34.38
C LEU A 278 -45.13 -8.18 -35.44
N GLN A 279 -45.11 -7.29 -36.44
CA GLN A 279 -46.11 -7.31 -37.51
C GLN A 279 -45.97 -8.56 -38.37
N GLU A 280 -44.76 -8.95 -38.75
CA GLU A 280 -44.50 -10.19 -39.48
C GLU A 280 -44.99 -11.41 -38.70
N ALA A 281 -44.69 -11.48 -37.41
CA ALA A 281 -45.16 -12.57 -36.55
C ALA A 281 -46.70 -12.62 -36.49
N LYS A 282 -47.36 -11.45 -36.44
CA LYS A 282 -48.82 -11.35 -36.46
C LYS A 282 -49.41 -11.77 -37.82
N GLN A 283 -48.77 -11.40 -38.93
CA GLN A 283 -49.18 -11.82 -40.27
C GLN A 283 -49.03 -13.33 -40.45
N LYS A 284 -47.91 -13.92 -40.02
CA LYS A 284 -47.68 -15.38 -40.03
C LYS A 284 -48.71 -16.13 -39.19
N ARG A 285 -49.18 -15.56 -38.08
CA ARG A 285 -50.24 -16.14 -37.23
C ARG A 285 -51.64 -16.06 -37.82
N ARG A 286 -51.92 -15.11 -38.72
CA ARG A 286 -53.18 -15.08 -39.45
C ARG A 286 -53.13 -16.19 -40.51
N SER A 287 -53.61 -17.37 -40.16
CA SER A 287 -53.77 -18.46 -41.12
C SER A 287 -54.64 -17.95 -42.27
N LYS A 288 -54.10 -17.98 -43.50
CA LYS A 288 -54.89 -17.83 -44.73
C LYS A 288 -55.70 -19.11 -44.92
N VAL A 289 -56.69 -19.33 -44.05
CA VAL A 289 -57.74 -20.27 -44.39
C VAL A 289 -58.72 -19.46 -45.26
N PRO A 290 -58.85 -19.78 -46.55
CA PRO A 290 -59.91 -19.18 -47.36
C PRO A 290 -61.23 -19.62 -46.73
N PHE A 291 -62.03 -18.64 -46.30
CA PHE A 291 -63.43 -18.87 -45.94
C PHE A 291 -64.23 -19.22 -47.18
#